data_AF-A0A2R7NQ43-F1
#
_entry.id   AF-A0A2R7NQ43-F1
#
_cell.length_a   1.000
_cell.length_b   1.000
_cell.length_c   1.000
_cell.angle_alpha   90.00
_cell.angle_beta   90.00
_cell.angle_gamma   90.00
#
_symmetry.space_group_name_H-M   'P 1'
#
loop_
_entity.id
_entity.type
_entity.pdbx_description
1 polymer ?
#
loop_
_entity_poly.entity_id
_entity_poly.type
_entity_poly.pdbx_seq_one_letter_code
_entity_poly.pdbx_strand_id
1 'polypeptide(L)'
;MKKIIIPISALLITGTLQAQLSTIANTENYVQTKTYLDYNGTTATKSSETVQYFDGLGRPKQIVNIQASPQGKDVVTHIEYDQFGRQVKDYLPVPQLSTSNGNYYSGPLGVYPTTYGDEKIYSEKMLENSPLDRILEQKQVGNDWSNKPVKFGYDANGLNEVYQYITTTTWVDGATKSIVSLSPATIYAPNQLYKNSVKDEDGNETIEFKNGRGQVVLVRKVKSSAEHIDTYYVYNEYDQLAFVIPPLAVHKPITDDLLNTLCYQYRYDGRGRLVEKKLPGKGWEYMVYDKADRMILSQDANQRASFSWIIYKYDIFGRPIYIRELLSAGSFINMIYLADLFIQE
;
A
#
# COMPACT_ATOMS: atom_id res chain seq x y z
N MET A 1 78.45 32.55 -21.61
CA MET A 1 77.14 32.05 -22.08
C MET A 1 77.13 30.53 -22.00
N LYS A 2 76.47 29.95 -20.99
CA LYS A 2 76.31 28.50 -20.84
C LYS A 2 74.83 28.17 -21.02
N LYS A 3 74.53 27.33 -22.02
CA LYS A 3 73.17 26.88 -22.35
C LYS A 3 72.72 25.86 -21.30
N ILE A 4 71.60 26.14 -20.62
CA ILE A 4 70.95 25.22 -19.69
C ILE A 4 69.73 24.65 -20.41
N ILE A 5 69.75 23.34 -20.62
CA ILE A 5 68.68 22.55 -21.25
C ILE A 5 67.72 22.10 -20.16
N ILE A 6 66.43 22.36 -20.34
CA ILE A 6 65.34 21.88 -19.48
C ILE A 6 64.82 20.55 -20.06
N PRO A 7 64.69 19.47 -19.27
CA PRO A 7 63.71 18.44 -19.54
C PRO A 7 62.52 18.62 -18.59
N ILE A 8 61.37 19.00 -19.17
CA ILE A 8 60.07 18.91 -18.50
C ILE A 8 59.73 17.41 -18.47
N SER A 9 60.11 16.73 -17.39
CA SER A 9 59.70 15.37 -17.12
C SER A 9 58.27 15.37 -16.58
N ALA A 10 57.43 14.64 -17.30
CA ALA A 10 56.02 14.42 -17.03
C ALA A 10 55.76 13.92 -15.60
N LEU A 11 54.94 14.65 -14.86
CA LEU A 11 54.30 14.14 -13.64
C LEU A 11 52.93 13.58 -14.02
N LEU A 12 52.93 12.38 -14.62
CA LEU A 12 51.72 11.57 -14.75
C LEU A 12 51.44 11.00 -13.35
N ILE A 13 50.50 11.60 -12.61
CA ILE A 13 49.97 11.01 -11.38
C ILE A 13 49.07 9.86 -11.80
N THR A 14 49.64 8.65 -11.89
CA THR A 14 48.87 7.41 -11.97
C THR A 14 48.19 7.19 -10.63
N GLY A 15 46.92 7.59 -10.53
CA GLY A 15 46.05 7.13 -9.45
C GLY A 15 45.91 5.62 -9.55
N THR A 16 46.44 4.88 -8.58
CA THR A 16 46.15 3.45 -8.43
C THR A 16 44.69 3.31 -8.01
N LEU A 17 43.82 2.98 -8.96
CA LEU A 17 42.50 2.45 -8.64
C LEU A 17 42.72 1.08 -7.98
N GLN A 18 42.57 1.01 -6.66
CA GLN A 18 42.43 -0.25 -5.95
C GLN A 18 41.08 -0.83 -6.36
N ALA A 19 41.07 -1.71 -7.36
CA ALA A 19 39.91 -2.56 -7.60
C ALA A 19 39.70 -3.39 -6.33
N GLN A 20 38.48 -3.38 -5.77
CA GLN A 20 38.11 -4.39 -4.79
C GLN A 20 38.41 -5.75 -5.41
N LEU A 21 39.20 -6.58 -4.72
CA LEU A 21 39.37 -7.99 -5.08
C LEU A 21 38.02 -8.67 -4.85
N SER A 22 37.12 -8.56 -5.83
CA SER A 22 35.88 -9.29 -5.83
C SER A 22 36.23 -10.76 -6.03
N THR A 23 35.76 -11.62 -5.14
CA THR A 23 35.85 -13.09 -5.29
C THR A 23 34.83 -13.63 -6.29
N ILE A 24 34.03 -12.74 -6.89
CA ILE A 24 33.00 -13.04 -7.88
C ILE A 24 33.64 -12.94 -9.27
N ALA A 25 33.44 -13.98 -10.08
CA ALA A 25 33.93 -14.05 -11.45
C ALA A 25 33.37 -12.90 -12.31
N ASN A 26 34.23 -12.30 -13.14
CA ASN A 26 33.87 -11.18 -14.02
C ASN A 26 33.28 -11.64 -15.37
N THR A 27 32.46 -12.70 -15.34
CA THR A 27 31.83 -13.27 -16.54
C THR A 27 30.40 -12.76 -16.77
N GLU A 28 29.83 -12.08 -15.78
CA GLU A 28 28.44 -11.66 -15.74
C GLU A 28 28.34 -10.23 -15.18
N ASN A 29 27.33 -9.48 -15.63
CA ASN A 29 27.06 -8.15 -15.07
C ASN A 29 26.36 -8.30 -13.71
N TYR A 30 26.90 -7.66 -12.66
CA TYR A 30 26.31 -7.72 -11.32
C TYR A 30 26.48 -6.42 -10.52
N VAL A 31 25.64 -6.28 -9.49
CA VAL A 31 25.78 -5.31 -8.41
C VAL A 31 25.87 -6.08 -7.09
N GLN A 32 26.94 -5.85 -6.33
CA GLN A 32 27.12 -6.40 -4.99
C GLN A 32 26.81 -5.34 -3.94
N THR A 33 25.94 -5.69 -2.98
CA THR A 33 25.66 -4.89 -1.79
C THR A 33 26.20 -5.60 -0.56
N LYS A 34 26.96 -4.89 0.27
CA LYS A 34 27.52 -5.40 1.52
C LYS A 34 27.15 -4.46 2.66
N THR A 35 26.40 -4.98 3.63
CA THR A 35 25.98 -4.27 4.84
C THR A 35 26.74 -4.83 6.02
N TYR A 36 27.52 -3.98 6.69
CA TYR A 36 28.22 -4.35 7.92
C TYR A 36 27.27 -4.28 9.12
N LEU A 37 27.17 -5.36 9.88
CA LEU A 37 26.19 -5.50 10.97
C LEU A 37 26.78 -5.14 12.34
N ASP A 38 28.10 -5.10 12.46
CA ASP A 38 28.83 -4.86 13.71
C ASP A 38 29.96 -3.85 13.54
N TYR A 39 29.82 -2.94 12.56
CA TYR A 39 30.87 -1.99 12.25
C TYR A 39 31.14 -1.05 13.43
N ASN A 40 32.35 -1.13 13.98
CA ASN A 40 32.78 -0.35 15.14
C ASN A 40 33.70 0.83 14.74
N GLY A 41 33.72 1.23 13.47
CA GLY A 41 34.59 2.29 12.96
C GLY A 41 35.96 1.83 12.46
N THR A 42 36.37 0.58 12.75
CA THR A 42 37.68 0.05 12.31
C THR A 42 37.54 -1.23 11.49
N THR A 43 36.76 -2.19 11.96
CA THR A 43 36.53 -3.48 11.30
C THR A 43 35.10 -3.93 11.51
N ALA A 44 34.57 -4.70 10.56
CA ALA A 44 33.34 -5.47 10.73
C ALA A 44 33.66 -6.95 10.70
N THR A 45 33.15 -7.72 11.67
CA THR A 45 33.29 -9.18 11.71
C THR A 45 32.03 -9.88 11.19
N LYS A 46 30.92 -9.14 11.07
CA LYS A 46 29.64 -9.63 10.56
C LYS A 46 29.17 -8.73 9.43
N SER A 47 28.88 -9.34 8.29
CA SER A 47 28.25 -8.67 7.16
C SER A 47 27.11 -9.49 6.59
N SER A 48 26.15 -8.81 6.00
CA SER A 48 25.16 -9.38 5.10
C SER A 48 25.49 -8.94 3.68
N GLU A 49 25.55 -9.89 2.76
CA GLU A 49 25.98 -9.64 1.39
C GLU A 49 24.97 -10.19 0.39
N THR A 50 24.73 -9.42 -0.67
CA THR A 50 23.81 -9.79 -1.75
C THR A 50 24.43 -9.41 -3.09
N VAL A 51 24.34 -10.32 -4.05
CA VAL A 51 24.78 -10.10 -5.43
C VAL A 51 23.56 -10.21 -6.33
N GLN A 52 23.29 -9.16 -7.10
CA GLN A 52 22.22 -9.15 -8.09
C GLN A 52 22.84 -9.19 -9.48
N TYR A 53 22.50 -10.22 -10.25
CA TYR A 53 22.96 -10.42 -11.62
C TYR A 53 21.95 -9.88 -12.62
N PHE A 54 22.45 -9.37 -13.74
CA PHE A 54 21.64 -8.73 -14.78
C PHE A 54 21.79 -9.44 -16.12
N ASP A 55 20.74 -9.41 -16.94
CA ASP A 55 20.78 -9.82 -18.34
C ASP A 55 21.39 -8.72 -19.23
N GLY A 56 21.48 -8.98 -20.54
CA GLY A 56 22.04 -8.03 -21.51
C GLY A 56 21.23 -6.73 -21.69
N LEU A 57 20.01 -6.66 -21.15
CA LEU A 57 19.16 -5.47 -21.15
C LEU A 57 19.20 -4.74 -19.80
N GLY A 58 20.03 -5.20 -18.85
CA GLY A 58 20.15 -4.62 -17.52
C GLY A 58 19.00 -4.99 -16.59
N ARG A 59 18.23 -6.05 -16.89
CA ARG A 59 17.16 -6.54 -16.00
C ARG A 59 17.70 -7.62 -15.06
N PRO A 60 17.29 -7.64 -13.78
CA PRO A 60 17.72 -8.68 -12.84
C PRO A 60 17.34 -10.10 -13.30
N LYS A 61 18.29 -11.03 -13.30
CA LYS A 61 18.06 -12.45 -13.67
C LYS A 61 18.29 -13.44 -12.54
N GLN A 62 19.03 -13.04 -11.51
CA GLN A 62 19.31 -13.86 -10.34
C GLN A 62 19.75 -12.97 -9.17
N ILE A 63 19.31 -13.31 -7.97
CA ILE A 63 19.78 -12.70 -6.72
C ILE A 63 20.44 -13.80 -5.90
N VAL A 64 21.65 -13.55 -5.40
CA VAL A 64 22.40 -14.47 -4.53
C VAL A 64 22.66 -13.78 -3.19
N ASN A 65 22.00 -14.28 -2.15
CA ASN A 65 22.30 -13.90 -0.77
C ASN A 65 23.44 -14.79 -0.27
N ILE A 66 24.62 -14.20 -0.11
CA ILE A 66 25.85 -14.94 0.20
C ILE A 66 25.77 -15.50 1.62
N GLN A 67 25.98 -16.82 1.75
CA GLN A 67 26.02 -17.53 3.04
C GLN A 67 24.83 -17.23 3.98
N ALA A 68 23.67 -16.87 3.43
CA ALA A 68 22.52 -16.38 4.18
C ALA A 68 21.67 -17.50 4.82
N SER A 69 21.88 -18.75 4.44
CA SER A 69 21.18 -19.87 5.10
C SER A 69 21.78 -20.17 6.48
N PRO A 70 21.03 -20.83 7.40
CA PRO A 70 21.54 -21.22 8.72
C PRO A 70 22.81 -22.10 8.68
N GLN A 71 23.06 -22.78 7.56
CA GLN A 71 24.25 -23.63 7.36
C GLN A 71 25.40 -22.89 6.66
N GLY A 72 25.31 -21.55 6.53
CA GLY A 72 26.32 -20.73 5.85
C GLY A 72 26.41 -21.01 4.35
N LYS A 73 25.29 -21.35 3.71
CA LYS A 73 25.19 -21.57 2.26
C LYS A 73 24.47 -20.41 1.59
N ASP A 74 24.73 -20.24 0.31
CA ASP A 74 24.09 -19.18 -0.48
C ASP A 74 22.59 -19.48 -0.64
N VAL A 75 21.78 -18.44 -0.72
CA VAL A 75 20.35 -18.55 -1.04
C VAL A 75 20.11 -17.81 -2.34
N VAL A 76 19.53 -18.49 -3.32
CA VAL A 76 19.42 -18.00 -4.69
C VAL A 76 17.96 -17.78 -5.05
N THR A 77 17.62 -16.59 -5.56
CA THR A 77 16.31 -16.31 -6.14
C THR A 77 16.45 -16.14 -7.64
N HIS A 78 15.68 -16.92 -8.39
CA HIS A 78 15.61 -16.83 -9.84
C HIS A 78 14.63 -15.74 -10.28
N ILE A 79 14.98 -15.04 -11.35
CA ILE A 79 14.07 -14.11 -12.01
C ILE A 79 14.10 -14.42 -13.50
N GLU A 80 12.93 -14.70 -14.06
CA GLU A 80 12.75 -14.86 -15.49
C GLU A 80 11.65 -13.93 -16.00
N TYR A 81 11.77 -13.62 -17.29
CA TYR A 81 10.84 -12.78 -18.00
C TYR A 81 10.26 -13.55 -19.18
N ASP A 82 9.01 -13.28 -19.52
CA ASP A 82 8.41 -13.78 -20.75
C ASP A 82 9.03 -13.12 -22.00
N GLN A 83 8.57 -13.53 -23.18
CA GLN A 83 9.03 -12.99 -24.46
C GLN A 83 8.79 -11.47 -24.64
N PHE A 84 7.91 -10.87 -23.83
CA PHE A 84 7.62 -9.44 -23.83
C PHE A 84 8.39 -8.69 -22.74
N GLY A 85 9.21 -9.39 -21.95
CA GLY A 85 10.04 -8.82 -20.91
C GLY A 85 9.32 -8.59 -19.58
N ARG A 86 8.19 -9.25 -19.35
CA ARG A 86 7.38 -9.13 -18.14
C ARG A 86 7.69 -10.28 -17.19
N GLN A 87 7.77 -9.98 -15.88
CA GLN A 87 7.98 -10.99 -14.84
C GLN A 87 6.64 -11.58 -14.41
N VAL A 88 6.28 -12.71 -15.03
CA VAL A 88 5.02 -13.42 -14.75
C VAL A 88 5.16 -14.51 -13.69
N LYS A 89 6.38 -14.84 -13.28
CA LYS A 89 6.65 -15.81 -12.22
C LYS A 89 7.49 -15.19 -11.13
N ASP A 90 7.10 -15.46 -9.89
CA ASP A 90 7.82 -15.06 -8.69
C ASP A 90 8.28 -16.33 -7.97
N TYR A 91 9.58 -16.63 -8.05
CA TYR A 91 10.19 -17.84 -7.50
C TYR A 91 10.52 -17.68 -6.02
N LEU A 92 10.36 -18.77 -5.26
CA LEU A 92 10.88 -18.87 -3.90
C LEU A 92 12.41 -18.83 -3.90
N PRO A 93 13.03 -18.22 -2.87
CA PRO A 93 14.47 -18.33 -2.65
C PRO A 93 14.87 -19.78 -2.36
N VAL A 94 15.93 -20.27 -3.03
CA VAL A 94 16.40 -21.65 -2.95
C VAL A 94 17.76 -21.71 -2.24
N PRO A 95 17.84 -22.31 -1.03
CA PRO A 95 19.11 -22.55 -0.35
C PRO A 95 19.98 -23.55 -1.11
N GLN A 96 21.22 -23.19 -1.42
CA GLN A 96 22.11 -24.02 -2.20
C GLN A 96 22.82 -25.09 -1.33
N LEU A 97 23.21 -26.22 -1.94
CA LEU A 97 23.94 -27.29 -1.25
C LEU A 97 25.39 -26.87 -0.88
N SER A 98 25.96 -25.97 -1.67
CA SER A 98 27.28 -25.38 -1.49
C SER A 98 27.20 -23.86 -1.61
N THR A 99 28.18 -23.16 -1.04
CA THR A 99 28.36 -21.73 -1.29
C THR A 99 29.28 -21.56 -2.49
N SER A 100 28.93 -20.61 -3.35
CA SER A 100 29.81 -20.13 -4.42
C SER A 100 30.30 -18.72 -4.11
N ASN A 101 30.13 -18.25 -2.85
CA ASN A 101 30.48 -16.94 -2.35
C ASN A 101 30.00 -15.81 -3.28
N GLY A 102 28.73 -15.91 -3.71
CA GLY A 102 28.10 -14.90 -4.54
C GLY A 102 28.31 -15.05 -6.03
N ASN A 103 29.06 -16.05 -6.52
CA ASN A 103 29.15 -16.35 -7.96
C ASN A 103 27.78 -16.74 -8.56
N TYR A 104 27.64 -16.50 -9.86
CA TYR A 104 26.44 -16.83 -10.61
C TYR A 104 26.21 -18.34 -10.65
N TYR A 105 24.98 -18.77 -10.38
CA TYR A 105 24.56 -20.16 -10.50
C TYR A 105 23.95 -20.41 -11.89
N SER A 106 24.57 -21.28 -12.69
CA SER A 106 24.06 -21.64 -14.02
C SER A 106 22.81 -22.51 -13.95
N GLY A 107 21.79 -22.18 -14.75
CA GLY A 107 20.46 -22.80 -14.72
C GLY A 107 19.47 -21.98 -13.89
N PRO A 108 18.15 -22.20 -14.04
CA PRO A 108 17.16 -21.36 -13.35
C PRO A 108 17.32 -21.42 -11.83
N LEU A 109 17.79 -22.53 -11.23
CA LEU A 109 17.80 -22.71 -9.76
C LEU A 109 19.15 -23.16 -9.15
N GLY A 110 20.22 -23.23 -9.94
CA GLY A 110 21.47 -23.85 -9.49
C GLY A 110 21.33 -25.35 -9.23
N VAL A 111 22.28 -25.97 -8.52
CA VAL A 111 22.25 -27.41 -8.20
C VAL A 111 21.03 -27.67 -7.30
N TYR A 112 19.96 -28.18 -7.92
CA TYR A 112 18.65 -28.45 -7.31
C TYR A 112 18.81 -29.09 -5.94
N PRO A 113 18.55 -28.36 -4.84
CA PRO A 113 18.28 -29.05 -3.62
C PRO A 113 16.88 -29.66 -3.75
N THR A 114 16.70 -30.89 -3.29
CA THR A 114 15.38 -31.48 -3.04
C THR A 114 14.62 -30.74 -1.92
N THR A 115 15.03 -29.52 -1.53
CA THR A 115 14.45 -28.70 -0.46
C THR A 115 12.94 -28.59 -0.60
N TYR A 116 12.46 -28.43 -1.83
CA TYR A 116 11.04 -28.33 -2.13
C TYR A 116 10.48 -29.57 -2.84
N GLY A 117 11.28 -30.63 -3.01
CA GLY A 117 10.88 -31.84 -3.73
C GLY A 117 10.33 -31.52 -5.12
N ASP A 118 9.17 -32.10 -5.43
CA ASP A 118 8.45 -31.90 -6.69
C ASP A 118 7.44 -30.74 -6.65
N GLU A 119 7.51 -29.87 -5.62
CA GLU A 119 6.59 -28.75 -5.49
C GLU A 119 6.83 -27.65 -6.53
N LYS A 120 5.74 -27.03 -6.98
CA LYS A 120 5.80 -25.78 -7.74
C LYS A 120 6.34 -24.66 -6.85
N ILE A 121 7.60 -24.25 -7.03
CA ILE A 121 8.25 -23.24 -6.18
C ILE A 121 8.07 -21.79 -6.63
N TYR A 122 7.05 -21.49 -7.43
CA TYR A 122 6.79 -20.13 -7.89
C TYR A 122 5.30 -19.85 -7.95
N SER A 123 4.92 -18.61 -7.65
CA SER A 123 3.60 -18.11 -8.04
C SER A 123 3.65 -17.65 -9.49
N GLU A 124 2.53 -17.74 -10.19
CA GLU A 124 2.43 -17.47 -11.61
C GLU A 124 1.22 -16.57 -11.90
N LYS A 125 1.44 -15.53 -12.70
CA LYS A 125 0.41 -14.60 -13.16
C LYS A 125 0.15 -14.86 -14.63
N MET A 126 -1.10 -15.07 -14.98
CA MET A 126 -1.56 -15.06 -16.37
C MET A 126 -2.10 -13.67 -16.68
N LEU A 127 -1.46 -12.98 -17.62
CA LEU A 127 -1.87 -11.64 -18.05
C LEU A 127 -2.81 -11.73 -19.26
N GLU A 128 -3.64 -10.71 -19.44
CA GLU A 128 -4.39 -10.53 -20.68
C GLU A 128 -3.45 -10.23 -21.86
N ASN A 129 -3.88 -10.56 -23.07
CA ASN A 129 -3.13 -10.22 -24.28
C ASN A 129 -3.47 -8.80 -24.76
N SER A 130 -3.26 -7.81 -23.89
CA SER A 130 -3.49 -6.39 -24.17
C SER A 130 -2.31 -5.56 -23.66
N PRO A 131 -2.04 -4.38 -24.24
CA PRO A 131 -0.98 -3.48 -23.78
C PRO A 131 -1.11 -3.02 -22.32
N LEU A 132 -2.26 -3.25 -21.68
CA LEU A 132 -2.48 -2.90 -20.27
C LEU A 132 -1.91 -3.94 -19.29
N ASP A 133 -1.52 -5.13 -19.76
CA ASP A 133 -0.90 -6.19 -18.95
C ASP A 133 -1.66 -6.52 -17.66
N ARG A 134 -3.01 -6.47 -17.71
CA ARG A 134 -3.85 -6.77 -16.56
C ARG A 134 -3.81 -8.27 -16.22
N ILE A 135 -3.78 -8.59 -14.93
CA ILE A 135 -3.75 -9.98 -14.45
C ILE A 135 -5.13 -10.59 -14.60
N LEU A 136 -5.26 -11.73 -15.28
CA LEU A 136 -6.51 -12.49 -15.39
C LEU A 136 -6.56 -13.62 -14.36
N GLU A 137 -5.44 -14.28 -14.11
CA GLU A 137 -5.34 -15.35 -13.12
C GLU A 137 -4.02 -15.24 -12.36
N GLN A 138 -4.04 -15.61 -11.08
CA GLN A 138 -2.84 -15.79 -10.28
C GLN A 138 -2.89 -17.14 -9.56
N LYS A 139 -1.85 -17.95 -9.75
CA LYS A 139 -1.67 -19.23 -9.06
C LYS A 139 -0.59 -19.06 -8.00
N GLN A 140 -0.89 -19.47 -6.78
CA GLN A 140 0.09 -19.48 -5.69
C GLN A 140 1.13 -20.58 -5.87
N VAL A 141 2.18 -20.50 -5.07
CA VAL A 141 3.22 -21.52 -4.93
C VAL A 141 2.61 -22.83 -4.41
N GLY A 142 3.09 -23.97 -4.91
CA GLY A 142 2.69 -25.31 -4.49
C GLY A 142 1.79 -26.01 -5.50
N ASN A 143 1.90 -27.34 -5.58
CA ASN A 143 1.16 -28.15 -6.54
C ASN A 143 -0.35 -28.10 -6.30
N ASP A 144 -0.78 -28.10 -5.03
CA ASP A 144 -2.19 -28.03 -4.62
C ASP A 144 -2.92 -26.79 -5.14
N TRP A 145 -2.19 -25.70 -5.39
CA TRP A 145 -2.74 -24.43 -5.88
C TRP A 145 -2.81 -24.33 -7.40
N SER A 146 -2.22 -25.29 -8.13
CA SER A 146 -2.11 -25.22 -9.59
C SER A 146 -3.47 -25.22 -10.31
N ASN A 147 -4.49 -25.80 -9.68
CA ASN A 147 -5.87 -25.85 -10.16
C ASN A 147 -6.83 -24.94 -9.36
N LYS A 148 -6.29 -24.10 -8.47
CA LYS A 148 -7.06 -23.15 -7.66
C LYS A 148 -6.53 -21.72 -7.86
N PRO A 149 -6.58 -21.16 -9.08
CA PRO A 149 -6.15 -19.79 -9.31
C PRO A 149 -7.12 -18.80 -8.66
N VAL A 150 -6.58 -17.70 -8.14
CA VAL A 150 -7.34 -16.46 -7.98
C VAL A 150 -7.65 -15.94 -9.38
N LYS A 151 -8.90 -15.57 -9.64
CA LYS A 151 -9.32 -15.02 -10.94
C LYS A 151 -9.73 -13.57 -10.80
N PHE A 152 -9.36 -12.77 -11.79
CA PHE A 152 -9.64 -11.35 -11.86
C PHE A 152 -10.51 -11.07 -13.08
N GLY A 153 -11.59 -10.31 -12.88
CA GLY A 153 -12.46 -9.82 -13.94
C GLY A 153 -12.44 -8.31 -14.03
N TYR A 154 -12.54 -7.79 -15.27
CA TYR A 154 -12.52 -6.36 -15.55
C TYR A 154 -13.62 -6.02 -16.55
N ASP A 155 -14.72 -5.47 -16.04
CA ASP A 155 -15.92 -5.16 -16.79
C ASP A 155 -16.39 -3.73 -16.48
N ALA A 156 -17.55 -3.38 -17.01
CA ALA A 156 -18.32 -2.23 -16.55
C ALA A 156 -19.64 -2.71 -15.91
N ASN A 157 -20.27 -1.84 -15.11
CA ASN A 157 -21.54 -2.20 -14.48
C ASN A 157 -22.65 -2.48 -15.52
N GLY A 158 -23.47 -3.48 -15.23
CA GLY A 158 -24.64 -3.84 -16.00
C GLY A 158 -25.89 -3.03 -15.63
N LEU A 159 -27.02 -3.46 -16.20
CA LEU A 159 -28.34 -2.93 -15.89
C LEU A 159 -28.79 -3.35 -14.49
N ASN A 160 -29.39 -2.42 -13.72
CA ASN A 160 -29.97 -2.66 -12.40
C ASN A 160 -28.99 -3.26 -11.36
N GLU A 161 -27.68 -2.99 -11.50
CA GLU A 161 -26.67 -3.65 -10.67
C GLU A 161 -26.28 -2.85 -9.41
N VAL A 162 -26.26 -1.51 -9.50
CA VAL A 162 -25.69 -0.61 -8.47
C VAL A 162 -26.63 0.57 -8.21
N TYR A 163 -27.04 0.77 -6.96
CA TYR A 163 -27.79 1.98 -6.57
C TYR A 163 -26.90 3.22 -6.65
N GLN A 164 -27.50 4.32 -7.07
CA GLN A 164 -26.86 5.62 -7.13
C GLN A 164 -27.28 6.47 -5.94
N TYR A 165 -26.47 6.41 -4.88
CA TYR A 165 -26.57 7.34 -3.76
C TYR A 165 -25.92 8.67 -4.14
N ILE A 166 -26.61 9.76 -3.86
CA ILE A 166 -26.12 11.13 -4.04
C ILE A 166 -26.22 11.87 -2.71
N THR A 167 -25.55 13.02 -2.64
CA THR A 167 -25.64 13.89 -1.47
C THR A 167 -26.00 15.32 -1.87
N THR A 168 -26.51 16.06 -0.89
CA THR A 168 -26.57 17.53 -0.94
C THR A 168 -25.82 18.07 0.28
N THR A 169 -24.77 18.84 0.06
CA THR A 169 -23.88 19.32 1.13
C THR A 169 -24.06 20.80 1.41
N THR A 170 -24.21 21.11 2.71
CA THR A 170 -24.19 22.46 3.26
C THR A 170 -23.01 22.63 4.21
N TRP A 171 -22.72 23.85 4.66
CA TRP A 171 -21.68 24.13 5.66
C TRP A 171 -22.34 24.54 6.97
N VAL A 172 -21.94 23.89 8.06
CA VAL A 172 -22.40 24.19 9.42
C VAL A 172 -21.18 24.17 10.34
N ASP A 173 -21.00 25.22 11.14
CA ASP A 173 -19.92 25.32 12.13
C ASP A 173 -18.51 25.08 11.56
N GLY A 174 -18.28 25.50 10.31
CA GLY A 174 -16.98 25.35 9.62
C GLY A 174 -16.72 23.95 9.06
N ALA A 175 -17.69 23.03 9.12
CA ALA A 175 -17.60 21.68 8.59
C ALA A 175 -18.69 21.40 7.55
N THR A 176 -18.44 20.44 6.66
CA THR A 176 -19.44 19.93 5.73
C THR A 176 -20.56 19.21 6.47
N LYS A 177 -21.79 19.37 6.00
CA LYS A 177 -22.97 18.65 6.45
C LYS A 177 -23.72 18.14 5.23
N SER A 178 -23.49 16.88 4.90
CA SER A 178 -24.11 16.20 3.77
C SER A 178 -25.40 15.50 4.19
N ILE A 179 -26.41 15.54 3.32
CA ILE A 179 -27.63 14.73 3.42
C ILE A 179 -27.58 13.72 2.27
N VAL A 180 -27.76 12.43 2.56
CA VAL A 180 -27.74 11.37 1.55
C VAL A 180 -29.15 11.01 1.08
N SER A 181 -29.30 10.79 -0.22
CA SER A 181 -30.55 10.30 -0.82
C SER A 181 -30.22 9.37 -2.00
N LEU A 182 -31.23 8.64 -2.50
CA LEU A 182 -31.12 8.04 -3.82
C LEU A 182 -31.23 9.13 -4.90
N SER A 183 -30.54 8.93 -6.02
CA SER A 183 -30.71 9.78 -7.19
C SER A 183 -32.11 9.62 -7.77
N PRO A 184 -32.61 10.58 -8.58
CA PRO A 184 -33.87 10.43 -9.30
C PRO A 184 -33.90 9.19 -10.21
N ALA A 185 -32.75 8.79 -10.75
CA ALA A 185 -32.61 7.57 -11.55
C ALA A 185 -32.53 6.29 -10.68
N THR A 186 -32.29 6.43 -9.38
CA THR A 186 -32.11 5.40 -8.33
C THR A 186 -30.91 4.47 -8.51
N ILE A 187 -30.52 4.16 -9.73
CA ILE A 187 -29.45 3.23 -10.10
C ILE A 187 -28.54 3.88 -11.13
N TYR A 188 -27.29 3.42 -11.17
CA TYR A 188 -26.38 3.78 -12.25
C TYR A 188 -26.84 3.14 -13.56
N ALA A 189 -26.80 3.91 -14.65
CA ALA A 189 -26.99 3.37 -16.00
C ALA A 189 -25.87 2.38 -16.34
N PRO A 190 -26.08 1.44 -17.28
CA PRO A 190 -25.03 0.53 -17.73
C PRO A 190 -23.79 1.27 -18.23
N ASN A 191 -22.61 0.68 -18.02
CA ASN A 191 -21.31 1.18 -18.50
C ASN A 191 -20.89 2.55 -17.91
N GLN A 192 -21.35 2.90 -16.71
CA GLN A 192 -21.00 4.13 -16.00
C GLN A 192 -19.86 3.96 -14.98
N LEU A 193 -19.70 2.73 -14.48
CA LEU A 193 -18.77 2.36 -13.42
C LEU A 193 -17.85 1.25 -13.92
N TYR A 194 -16.57 1.33 -13.54
CA TYR A 194 -15.65 0.22 -13.65
C TYR A 194 -16.05 -0.87 -12.66
N LYS A 195 -16.09 -2.12 -13.10
CA LYS A 195 -16.43 -3.30 -12.30
C LYS A 195 -15.21 -4.22 -12.29
N ASN A 196 -14.56 -4.34 -11.14
CA ASN A 196 -13.44 -5.25 -10.96
C ASN A 196 -13.88 -6.40 -10.05
N SER A 197 -13.76 -7.65 -10.50
CA SER A 197 -14.07 -8.82 -9.68
C SER A 197 -12.81 -9.59 -9.31
N VAL A 198 -12.81 -10.17 -8.12
CA VAL A 198 -11.78 -11.09 -7.64
C VAL A 198 -12.51 -12.31 -7.09
N LYS A 199 -12.23 -13.46 -7.68
CA LYS A 199 -12.66 -14.76 -7.18
C LYS A 199 -11.46 -15.44 -6.55
N ASP A 200 -11.54 -15.70 -5.24
CA ASP A 200 -10.46 -16.36 -4.51
C ASP A 200 -10.33 -17.85 -4.87
N GLU A 201 -9.30 -18.49 -4.33
CA GLU A 201 -8.97 -19.88 -4.58
C GLU A 201 -10.06 -20.87 -4.14
N ASP A 202 -10.93 -20.45 -3.21
CA ASP A 202 -12.08 -21.22 -2.73
C ASP A 202 -13.37 -20.91 -3.51
N GLY A 203 -13.32 -19.94 -4.43
CA GLY A 203 -14.41 -19.55 -5.30
C GLY A 203 -15.33 -18.48 -4.72
N ASN A 204 -14.98 -17.83 -3.61
CA ASN A 204 -15.72 -16.68 -3.10
C ASN A 204 -15.39 -15.45 -3.96
N GLU A 205 -16.44 -14.74 -4.37
CA GLU A 205 -16.29 -13.60 -5.28
C GLU A 205 -16.53 -12.27 -4.56
N THR A 206 -15.63 -11.33 -4.80
CA THR A 206 -15.72 -9.93 -4.38
C THR A 206 -15.72 -9.05 -5.62
N ILE A 207 -16.66 -8.13 -5.70
CA ILE A 207 -16.79 -7.20 -6.81
C ILE A 207 -16.67 -5.77 -6.26
N GLU A 208 -15.79 -4.99 -6.85
CA GLU A 208 -15.60 -3.58 -6.56
C GLU A 208 -16.08 -2.74 -7.75
N PHE A 209 -16.94 -1.77 -7.47
CA PHE A 209 -17.38 -0.79 -8.45
C PHE A 209 -16.72 0.56 -8.18
N LYS A 210 -16.16 1.18 -9.23
CA LYS A 210 -15.50 2.48 -9.18
C LYS A 210 -16.12 3.46 -10.17
N ASN A 211 -16.25 4.72 -9.77
CA ASN A 211 -16.68 5.78 -10.69
C ASN A 211 -15.51 6.26 -11.57
N GLY A 212 -15.79 7.17 -12.51
CA GLY A 212 -14.78 7.74 -13.42
C GLY A 212 -13.64 8.53 -12.74
N ARG A 213 -13.75 8.84 -11.45
CA ARG A 213 -12.70 9.47 -10.64
C ARG A 213 -11.83 8.45 -9.88
N GLY A 214 -12.12 7.16 -10.02
CA GLY A 214 -11.41 6.08 -9.32
C GLY A 214 -11.87 5.83 -7.89
N GLN A 215 -12.90 6.54 -7.42
CA GLN A 215 -13.49 6.32 -6.11
C GLN A 215 -14.33 5.04 -6.11
N VAL A 216 -14.12 4.19 -5.10
CA VAL A 216 -14.95 2.99 -4.87
C VAL A 216 -16.34 3.43 -4.45
N VAL A 217 -17.39 3.04 -5.17
CA VAL A 217 -18.78 3.37 -4.87
C VAL A 217 -19.54 2.22 -4.21
N LEU A 218 -19.15 0.97 -4.51
CA LEU A 218 -19.74 -0.25 -3.95
C LEU A 218 -18.66 -1.33 -3.85
N VAL A 219 -18.60 -1.99 -2.69
CA VAL A 219 -17.96 -3.30 -2.55
C VAL A 219 -19.06 -4.32 -2.29
N ARG A 220 -19.10 -5.34 -3.14
CA ARG A 220 -20.08 -6.44 -3.09
C ARG A 220 -19.37 -7.74 -2.80
N LYS A 221 -19.81 -8.46 -1.77
CA LYS A 221 -19.47 -9.88 -1.56
C LYS A 221 -20.60 -10.73 -2.11
N VAL A 222 -20.27 -11.63 -3.05
CA VAL A 222 -21.26 -12.52 -3.67
C VAL A 222 -21.44 -13.73 -2.77
N LYS A 223 -22.59 -13.83 -2.08
CA LYS A 223 -22.94 -14.99 -1.26
C LYS A 223 -23.61 -16.08 -2.10
N SER A 224 -24.43 -15.68 -3.07
CA SER A 224 -24.97 -16.54 -4.13
C SER A 224 -25.29 -15.69 -5.38
N SER A 225 -25.74 -16.31 -6.46
CA SER A 225 -26.18 -15.59 -7.65
C SER A 225 -27.38 -14.65 -7.40
N ALA A 226 -28.16 -14.89 -6.34
CA ALA A 226 -29.32 -14.08 -5.99
C ALA A 226 -29.11 -13.21 -4.74
N GLU A 227 -28.06 -13.46 -3.96
CA GLU A 227 -27.81 -12.76 -2.70
C GLU A 227 -26.42 -12.12 -2.69
N HIS A 228 -26.41 -10.81 -2.49
CA HIS A 228 -25.22 -9.98 -2.46
C HIS A 228 -25.15 -9.21 -1.13
N ILE A 229 -23.95 -9.13 -0.57
CA ILE A 229 -23.68 -8.37 0.64
C ILE A 229 -22.95 -7.09 0.22
N ASP A 230 -23.72 -6.01 0.15
CA ASP A 230 -23.30 -4.74 -0.46
C ASP A 230 -22.91 -3.70 0.59
N THR A 231 -21.78 -3.04 0.38
CA THR A 231 -21.35 -1.88 1.16
C THR A 231 -21.13 -0.69 0.23
N TYR A 232 -21.96 0.34 0.37
CA TYR A 232 -21.86 1.54 -0.46
C TYR A 232 -21.00 2.61 0.20
N TYR A 233 -20.24 3.31 -0.63
CA TYR A 233 -19.37 4.41 -0.26
C TYR A 233 -19.90 5.65 -1.01
N VAL A 234 -20.39 6.62 -0.25
CA VAL A 234 -21.08 7.78 -0.80
C VAL A 234 -20.23 9.01 -0.59
N TYR A 235 -19.90 9.68 -1.69
CA TYR A 235 -19.06 10.87 -1.68
C TYR A 235 -19.91 12.13 -1.81
N ASN A 236 -19.43 13.22 -1.22
CA ASN A 236 -20.01 14.54 -1.42
C ASN A 236 -19.50 15.21 -2.69
N GLU A 237 -20.06 16.38 -2.97
CA GLU A 237 -19.76 17.20 -4.15
C GLU A 237 -18.31 17.72 -4.17
N TYR A 238 -17.58 17.58 -3.05
CA TYR A 238 -16.16 17.90 -2.89
C TYR A 238 -15.25 16.66 -2.95
N ASP A 239 -15.76 15.52 -3.44
CA ASP A 239 -15.04 14.25 -3.56
C ASP A 239 -14.60 13.62 -2.23
N GLN A 240 -15.22 14.02 -1.13
CA GLN A 240 -14.95 13.48 0.21
C GLN A 240 -15.94 12.37 0.55
N LEU A 241 -15.47 11.29 1.18
CA LEU A 241 -16.34 10.20 1.63
C LEU A 241 -17.27 10.69 2.75
N ALA A 242 -18.54 10.92 2.45
CA ALA A 242 -19.51 11.45 3.42
C ALA A 242 -20.22 10.35 4.21
N PHE A 243 -20.51 9.21 3.58
CA PHE A 243 -21.18 8.09 4.22
C PHE A 243 -20.61 6.73 3.78
N VAL A 244 -20.65 5.76 4.69
CA VAL A 244 -20.57 4.34 4.35
C VAL A 244 -21.85 3.66 4.80
N ILE A 245 -22.57 3.05 3.85
CA ILE A 245 -23.85 2.38 4.06
C ILE A 245 -23.58 0.86 4.06
N PRO A 246 -23.60 0.19 5.21
CA PRO A 246 -23.32 -1.24 5.28
C PRO A 246 -24.53 -2.09 4.84
N PRO A 247 -24.34 -3.41 4.66
CA PRO A 247 -25.35 -4.30 4.07
C PRO A 247 -26.72 -4.24 4.73
N LEU A 248 -26.76 -4.14 6.06
CA LEU A 248 -28.01 -4.09 6.83
C LEU A 248 -28.81 -2.79 6.63
N ALA A 249 -28.20 -1.74 6.07
CA ALA A 249 -28.84 -0.46 5.79
C ALA A 249 -29.25 -0.31 4.31
N VAL A 250 -28.70 -1.14 3.42
CA VAL A 250 -29.06 -1.13 2.00
C VAL A 250 -30.55 -1.51 1.85
N HIS A 251 -31.23 -0.90 0.88
CA HIS A 251 -32.68 -1.04 0.61
C HIS A 251 -33.63 -0.57 1.71
N LYS A 252 -33.14 -0.01 2.81
CA LYS A 252 -34.00 0.59 3.84
C LYS A 252 -34.23 2.07 3.55
N PRO A 253 -35.39 2.64 3.98
CA PRO A 253 -35.62 4.07 3.89
C PRO A 253 -34.51 4.83 4.62
N ILE A 254 -33.91 5.81 3.95
CA ILE A 254 -32.87 6.64 4.55
C ILE A 254 -33.53 7.59 5.55
N THR A 255 -33.36 7.30 6.84
CA THR A 255 -33.83 8.13 7.95
C THR A 255 -32.66 8.45 8.87
N ASP A 256 -32.79 9.51 9.69
CA ASP A 256 -31.76 9.85 10.67
C ASP A 256 -31.50 8.70 11.65
N ASP A 257 -32.53 7.95 12.04
CA ASP A 257 -32.41 6.78 12.91
C ASP A 257 -31.57 5.68 12.25
N LEU A 258 -31.84 5.35 10.98
CA LEU A 258 -31.05 4.39 10.22
C LEU A 258 -29.59 4.84 10.11
N LEU A 259 -29.37 6.10 9.74
CA LEU A 259 -28.02 6.66 9.56
C LEU A 259 -27.23 6.67 10.87
N ASN A 260 -27.88 6.96 11.99
CA ASN A 260 -27.25 7.00 13.31
C ASN A 260 -26.97 5.60 13.88
N THR A 261 -27.83 4.64 13.57
CA THR A 261 -27.74 3.28 14.13
C THR A 261 -26.83 2.38 13.30
N LEU A 262 -26.85 2.50 11.98
CA LEU A 262 -26.20 1.55 11.08
C LEU A 262 -25.11 2.15 10.18
N CYS A 263 -25.12 3.45 9.88
CA CYS A 263 -24.19 4.02 8.89
C CYS A 263 -23.00 4.75 9.52
N TYR A 264 -21.92 4.84 8.76
CA TYR A 264 -20.79 5.71 9.07
C TYR A 264 -21.04 7.07 8.44
N GLN A 265 -20.75 8.14 9.15
CA GLN A 265 -20.95 9.52 8.69
C GLN A 265 -19.69 10.33 8.94
N TYR A 266 -19.31 11.17 7.99
CA TYR A 266 -18.07 11.94 8.01
C TYR A 266 -18.31 13.39 7.61
N ARG A 267 -17.59 14.31 8.24
CA ARG A 267 -17.63 15.74 7.96
C ARG A 267 -16.23 16.33 7.97
N TYR A 268 -16.03 17.27 7.07
CA TYR A 268 -14.72 17.80 6.73
C TYR A 268 -14.70 19.31 6.86
N ASP A 269 -13.57 19.87 7.26
CA ASP A 269 -13.39 21.33 7.26
C ASP A 269 -13.11 21.87 5.85
N GLY A 270 -12.96 23.20 5.74
CA GLY A 270 -12.62 23.90 4.49
C GLY A 270 -11.30 23.48 3.85
N ARG A 271 -10.44 22.73 4.56
CA ARG A 271 -9.17 22.18 4.06
C ARG A 271 -9.27 20.70 3.70
N GLY A 272 -10.45 20.09 3.84
CA GLY A 272 -10.69 18.68 3.56
C GLY A 272 -10.21 17.73 4.64
N ARG A 273 -9.98 18.21 5.87
CA ARG A 273 -9.60 17.37 7.01
C ARG A 273 -10.83 16.85 7.71
N LEU A 274 -10.84 15.57 8.10
CA LEU A 274 -11.95 14.94 8.82
C LEU A 274 -12.05 15.55 10.24
N VAL A 275 -13.10 16.32 10.49
CA VAL A 275 -13.31 17.05 11.76
C VAL A 275 -14.47 16.52 12.59
N GLU A 276 -15.44 15.84 11.97
CA GLU A 276 -16.46 15.10 12.70
C GLU A 276 -16.66 13.73 12.06
N LYS A 277 -16.76 12.70 12.90
CA LYS A 277 -17.06 11.33 12.49
C LYS A 277 -18.12 10.74 13.40
N LYS A 278 -19.07 10.01 12.82
CA LYS A 278 -20.03 9.20 13.58
C LYS A 278 -19.97 7.76 13.11
N LEU A 279 -19.78 6.85 14.06
CA LEU A 279 -19.82 5.42 13.83
C LEU A 279 -21.21 4.86 14.16
N PRO A 280 -21.63 3.75 13.54
CA PRO A 280 -22.89 3.09 13.84
C PRO A 280 -23.08 2.84 15.35
N GLY A 281 -24.20 3.31 15.91
CA GLY A 281 -24.52 3.11 17.34
C GLY A 281 -23.68 3.93 18.31
N LYS A 282 -22.79 4.80 17.83
CA LYS A 282 -22.00 5.75 18.64
C LYS A 282 -22.46 7.19 18.43
N GLY A 283 -22.09 8.07 19.36
CA GLY A 283 -22.23 9.51 19.17
C GLY A 283 -21.15 10.09 18.24
N TRP A 284 -21.21 11.40 18.00
CA TRP A 284 -20.20 12.11 17.21
C TRP A 284 -18.86 12.16 17.93
N GLU A 285 -17.80 11.88 17.19
CA GLU A 285 -16.40 12.12 17.53
C GLU A 285 -15.95 13.39 16.80
N TYR A 286 -15.30 14.29 17.53
CA TYR A 286 -14.79 15.56 17.03
C TYR A 286 -13.26 15.53 17.01
N MET A 287 -12.67 16.10 15.96
CA MET A 287 -11.23 16.24 15.80
C MET A 287 -10.89 17.70 15.47
N VAL A 288 -9.93 18.26 16.19
CA VAL A 288 -9.43 19.62 15.98
C VAL A 288 -7.96 19.54 15.58
N TYR A 289 -7.60 20.30 14.56
CA TYR A 289 -6.26 20.32 13.99
C TYR A 289 -5.64 21.70 14.11
N ASP A 290 -4.33 21.75 14.29
CA ASP A 290 -3.57 22.98 14.20
C ASP A 290 -3.33 23.40 12.73
N LYS A 291 -2.59 24.50 12.54
CA LYS A 291 -2.22 25.01 11.21
C LYS A 291 -1.23 24.11 10.46
N ALA A 292 -0.49 23.27 11.17
CA ALA A 292 0.45 22.30 10.62
C ALA A 292 -0.21 20.94 10.31
N ASP A 293 -1.55 20.86 10.31
CA ASP A 293 -2.34 19.66 10.04
C ASP A 293 -2.14 18.52 11.03
N ARG A 294 -1.74 18.85 12.25
CA ARG A 294 -1.64 17.88 13.36
C ARG A 294 -2.91 17.93 14.19
N MET A 295 -3.47 16.78 14.52
CA MET A 295 -4.59 16.69 15.44
C MET A 295 -4.11 17.07 16.84
N ILE A 296 -4.70 18.09 17.44
CA ILE A 296 -4.32 18.60 18.76
C ILE A 296 -5.38 18.35 19.81
N LEU A 297 -6.64 18.16 19.41
CA LEU A 297 -7.72 17.78 20.30
C LEU A 297 -8.62 16.73 19.63
N SER A 298 -9.14 15.82 20.44
CA SER A 298 -10.26 14.97 20.06
C SER A 298 -11.24 14.79 21.21
N GLN A 299 -12.52 14.60 20.89
CA GLN A 299 -13.55 14.37 21.89
C GLN A 299 -14.59 13.40 21.34
N ASP A 300 -14.88 12.34 22.09
CA ASP A 300 -16.04 11.48 21.84
C ASP A 300 -17.29 11.95 22.60
N ALA A 301 -18.41 11.25 22.40
CA ALA A 301 -19.68 11.63 23.02
C ALA A 301 -19.71 11.50 24.56
N ASN A 302 -18.97 10.55 25.15
CA ASN A 302 -18.92 10.36 26.60
C ASN A 302 -18.03 11.43 27.25
N GLN A 303 -16.91 11.74 26.59
CA GLN A 303 -16.02 12.83 26.96
C GLN A 303 -16.75 14.16 26.88
N ARG A 304 -17.55 14.39 25.83
CA ARG A 304 -18.40 15.57 25.72
C ARG A 304 -19.40 15.70 26.87
N ALA A 305 -20.04 14.60 27.26
CA ALA A 305 -20.96 14.58 28.39
C ALA A 305 -20.26 14.89 29.73
N SER A 306 -18.96 14.56 29.83
CA SER A 306 -18.11 14.81 31.01
C SER A 306 -17.29 16.10 30.89
N PHE A 307 -17.52 16.91 29.85
CA PHE A 307 -16.74 18.11 29.54
C PHE A 307 -15.22 17.84 29.49
N SER A 308 -14.80 16.75 28.85
CA SER A 308 -13.39 16.38 28.68
C SER A 308 -12.97 16.31 27.21
N TRP A 309 -11.68 16.51 26.97
CA TRP A 309 -11.03 16.40 25.65
C TRP A 309 -9.73 15.61 25.80
N ILE A 310 -9.38 14.81 24.81
CA ILE A 310 -8.00 14.32 24.67
C ILE A 310 -7.18 15.41 23.98
N ILE A 311 -6.01 15.71 24.53
CA ILE A 311 -5.06 16.68 23.99
C ILE A 311 -3.81 15.96 23.52
N TYR A 312 -3.32 16.36 22.35
CA TYR A 312 -2.06 15.91 21.77
C TYR A 312 -1.11 17.11 21.72
N LYS A 313 -0.04 17.10 22.52
CA LYS A 313 1.02 18.13 22.46
C LYS A 313 2.20 17.58 21.67
N TYR A 314 2.69 18.40 20.76
CA TYR A 314 3.86 18.13 19.94
C TYR A 314 4.98 19.10 20.27
N ASP A 315 6.21 18.70 20.00
CA ASP A 315 7.35 19.61 19.99
C ASP A 315 7.47 20.38 18.67
N ILE A 316 8.49 21.23 18.59
CA ILE A 316 8.78 22.06 17.40
C ILE A 316 9.11 21.25 16.14
N PHE A 317 9.49 19.97 16.30
CA PHE A 317 9.81 19.07 15.21
C PHE A 317 8.63 18.14 14.86
N GLY A 318 7.47 18.32 15.52
CA GLY A 318 6.27 17.52 15.27
C GLY A 318 6.25 16.16 15.94
N ARG A 319 7.14 15.90 16.91
CA ARG A 319 7.13 14.65 17.68
C ARG A 319 6.14 14.77 18.84
N PRO A 320 5.35 13.72 19.14
CA PRO A 320 4.42 13.75 20.26
C PRO A 320 5.20 13.83 21.58
N ILE A 321 4.84 14.80 22.42
CA ILE A 321 5.37 14.95 23.79
C ILE A 321 4.50 14.16 24.76
N TYR A 322 3.20 14.41 24.74
CA TYR A 322 2.24 13.69 25.58
C TYR A 322 0.85 13.66 24.96
N ILE A 323 0.06 12.70 25.43
CA ILE A 323 -1.37 12.57 25.20
C ILE A 323 -2.03 12.50 26.56
N ARG A 324 -3.00 13.38 26.84
CA ARG A 324 -3.73 13.36 28.12
C ARG A 324 -5.17 13.79 27.96
N GLU A 325 -6.01 13.40 28.91
CA GLU A 325 -7.36 13.93 29.04
C GLU A 325 -7.34 15.24 29.84
N LEU A 326 -8.04 16.25 29.35
CA LEU A 326 -8.23 17.55 30.01
C LEU A 326 -9.72 17.81 30.21
N LEU A 327 -10.10 18.16 31.43
CA LEU A 327 -11.43 18.71 31.73
C LEU A 327 -11.50 20.15 31.23
N SER A 328 -12.39 20.42 30.28
CA SER A 328 -12.70 21.75 29.78
C SER A 328 -14.13 21.82 29.25
N ALA A 329 -14.88 22.81 29.72
CA ALA A 329 -16.27 23.07 29.33
C ALA A 329 -16.41 23.74 27.94
N GLY A 330 -15.31 23.97 27.21
CA GLY A 330 -15.36 24.60 25.90
C GLY A 330 -16.04 23.72 24.85
N SER A 331 -16.92 24.34 24.04
CA SER A 331 -17.54 23.70 22.88
C SER A 331 -16.50 23.44 21.78
N PHE A 332 -16.84 22.54 20.84
CA PHE A 332 -16.00 22.26 19.66
C PHE A 332 -15.59 23.53 18.90
N ILE A 333 -16.55 24.44 18.66
CA ILE A 333 -16.30 25.72 18.00
C ILE A 333 -15.29 26.56 18.79
N ASN A 334 -15.44 26.66 20.11
CA ASN A 334 -14.50 27.40 20.96
C ASN A 334 -13.09 26.79 20.91
N MET A 335 -12.99 25.46 20.84
CA MET A 335 -11.72 24.75 20.77
C MET A 335 -11.01 24.91 19.43
N ILE A 336 -11.76 25.03 18.32
CA ILE A 336 -11.19 25.40 17.02
C ILE A 336 -10.51 26.77 17.10
N TYR A 337 -11.12 27.75 17.78
CA TYR A 337 -10.49 29.07 17.94
C TYR A 337 -9.31 29.06 18.92
N LEU A 338 -9.35 28.24 19.97
CA LEU A 338 -8.26 28.13 20.95
C LEU A 338 -7.03 27.37 20.43
N ALA A 339 -7.21 26.48 19.45
CA ALA A 339 -6.13 25.83 18.71
C ALA A 339 -5.06 26.82 18.21
N ASP A 340 -5.49 28.03 17.82
CA ASP A 340 -4.60 29.08 17.33
C ASP A 340 -3.68 29.67 18.40
N LEU A 341 -4.03 29.55 19.70
CA LEU A 341 -3.26 30.08 20.82
C LEU A 341 -2.28 29.07 21.44
N PHE A 342 -2.54 27.77 21.33
CA PHE A 342 -1.70 26.70 21.91
C PHE A 342 -0.31 26.54 21.26
N ILE A 343 -0.04 27.26 20.17
CA ILE A 343 1.23 27.24 19.42
C ILE A 343 2.27 28.23 20.02
N GLN A 344 1.87 29.15 20.92
CA GLN A 344 2.76 30.21 21.42
C GLN A 344 3.49 29.93 22.74
N GLU A 345 3.41 28.72 23.30
CA GLU A 345 4.20 28.31 24.48
C GLU A 345 5.02 27.04 24.28
#